data_AF-A0AAV3F1Z5-F1
#
_entry.id   AF-A0AAV3F1Z5-F1
#
_cell.length_a   1.000
_cell.length_b   1.000
_cell.length_c   1.000
_cell.angle_alpha   90.00
_cell.angle_beta   90.00
_cell.angle_gamma   90.00
#
_symmetry.space_group_name_H-M   'P 1'
#
loop_
_entity.id
_entity.type
_entity.pdbx_description
1 polymer ?
#
loop_
_entity_poly.entity_id
_entity_poly.type
_entity_poly.pdbx_seq_one_letter_code
_entity_poly.pdbx_strand_id
1 'polypeptide(L)'
;LSKYLSKGGSVYYGEIVDGDGKNVLYRIVIDSITGKETKELIDISENIIREITNNDKIIDLINEKTKVVVTTETNVPTGEVINGYTVYKGTAEILVNHADGYDSELAANTYVVTKPMKFVVDDATKKGSWVENKADKFGRLLKASVLDKNGQVLFTTVTDVTSPGDNQFRFAFGVGNSYYPLPNDKYEVVFEYLGATKQ
;
A
#
# COMPACT_ATOMS: atom_id res chain seq x y z
N LEU A 1 36.07 38.87 -20.63
CA LEU A 1 35.70 37.64 -21.38
C LEU A 1 35.00 36.69 -20.43
N SER A 2 33.70 36.48 -20.63
CA SER A 2 32.93 35.46 -19.91
C SER A 2 33.42 34.10 -20.39
N LYS A 3 34.04 33.33 -19.49
CA LYS A 3 34.45 31.94 -19.74
C LYS A 3 33.18 31.14 -20.03
N TYR A 4 32.96 30.76 -21.28
CA TYR A 4 31.95 29.76 -21.63
C TYR A 4 32.30 28.48 -20.88
N LEU A 5 31.57 28.18 -19.81
CA LEU A 5 31.56 26.86 -19.18
C LEU A 5 30.80 25.92 -20.13
N SER A 6 31.44 25.45 -21.19
CA SER A 6 31.00 24.25 -21.90
C SER A 6 31.32 23.03 -21.03
N LYS A 7 30.67 22.93 -19.87
CA LYS A 7 30.61 21.70 -19.06
C LYS A 7 29.49 20.75 -19.55
N GLY A 8 29.03 20.93 -20.78
CA GLY A 8 28.16 19.98 -21.46
C GLY A 8 28.98 19.27 -22.54
N GLY A 9 29.51 18.09 -22.21
CA GLY A 9 30.06 17.20 -23.23
C GLY A 9 28.94 16.71 -24.15
N SER A 10 29.27 16.42 -25.41
CA SER A 10 28.35 15.77 -26.34
C SER A 10 27.89 14.42 -25.79
N VAL A 11 26.61 14.09 -25.98
CA VAL A 11 26.04 12.78 -25.70
C VAL A 11 26.04 11.97 -26.99
N TYR A 12 26.47 10.71 -26.90
CA TYR A 12 26.60 9.79 -28.03
C TYR A 12 25.73 8.56 -27.81
N TYR A 13 25.30 7.92 -28.90
CA TYR A 13 24.61 6.64 -28.89
C TYR A 13 25.43 5.62 -29.69
N GLY A 14 25.75 4.50 -29.07
CA GLY A 14 26.56 3.46 -29.70
C GLY A 14 27.10 2.44 -28.72
N GLU A 15 27.94 1.54 -29.22
CA GLU A 15 28.61 0.52 -28.42
C GLU A 15 29.74 1.14 -27.59
N ILE A 16 29.78 0.78 -26.29
CA ILE A 16 30.91 1.12 -25.42
C ILE A 16 32.05 0.11 -25.63
N VAL A 17 31.70 -1.17 -25.81
CA VAL A 17 32.63 -2.26 -26.15
C VAL A 17 32.36 -2.68 -27.59
N ASP A 18 33.33 -2.45 -28.47
CA ASP A 18 33.17 -2.71 -29.89
C ASP A 18 32.82 -4.19 -30.17
N GLY A 19 31.74 -4.43 -30.90
CA GLY A 19 31.28 -5.75 -31.30
C GLY A 19 30.37 -6.46 -30.27
N ASP A 20 29.99 -5.78 -29.19
CA ASP A 20 29.08 -6.35 -28.18
C ASP A 20 27.59 -6.30 -28.57
N GLY A 21 27.24 -5.55 -29.62
CA GLY A 21 25.87 -5.38 -30.13
C GLY A 21 24.97 -4.51 -29.25
N LYS A 22 25.49 -3.91 -28.17
CA LYS A 22 24.71 -3.18 -27.16
C LYS A 22 24.92 -1.68 -27.29
N ASN A 23 24.00 -1.04 -27.99
CA ASN A 23 23.99 0.40 -28.11
C ASN A 23 23.42 1.06 -26.86
N VAL A 24 24.14 2.03 -26.31
CA VAL A 24 23.77 2.78 -25.11
C VAL A 24 24.06 4.27 -25.29
N LEU A 25 23.48 5.10 -24.43
CA LEU A 25 23.88 6.51 -24.33
C LEU A 25 25.17 6.59 -23.51
N TYR A 26 26.16 7.34 -23.99
CA TYR A 26 27.42 7.55 -23.28
C TYR A 26 27.97 8.96 -23.53
N ARG A 27 28.89 9.38 -22.66
CA ARG A 27 29.71 10.58 -22.86
C ARG A 27 31.17 10.20 -23.02
N ILE A 28 31.93 10.99 -23.77
CA ILE A 28 33.39 10.85 -23.84
C ILE A 28 33.99 11.74 -22.75
N VAL A 29 34.73 11.13 -21.83
CA VAL A 29 35.51 11.82 -20.80
C VAL A 29 36.98 11.73 -21.17
N ILE A 30 37.65 12.87 -21.16
CA ILE A 30 39.08 12.97 -21.45
C ILE A 30 39.81 13.17 -20.13
N ASP A 31 40.72 12.26 -19.81
CA ASP A 31 41.60 12.40 -18.66
C ASP A 31 42.51 13.63 -18.87
N SER A 32 42.42 14.61 -17.96
CA SER A 32 43.15 15.88 -18.05
C SER A 32 44.68 15.74 -17.90
N ILE A 33 45.15 14.61 -17.39
CA ILE A 33 46.57 14.31 -17.15
C ILE A 33 47.13 13.44 -18.28
N THR A 34 46.40 12.39 -18.67
CA THR A 34 46.88 11.41 -19.65
C THR A 34 46.39 11.66 -21.08
N GLY A 35 45.39 12.54 -21.27
CA GLY A 35 44.75 12.81 -22.55
C GLY A 35 43.94 11.63 -23.11
N LYS A 36 43.79 10.55 -22.33
CA LYS A 36 43.08 9.34 -22.75
C LYS A 36 41.57 9.60 -22.77
N GLU A 37 40.93 9.20 -23.86
CA GLU A 37 39.47 9.22 -23.97
C GLU A 37 38.88 7.92 -23.40
N THR A 38 37.83 8.07 -22.59
CA THR A 38 37.04 6.97 -22.04
C THR A 38 35.57 7.22 -22.28
N LYS A 39 34.84 6.18 -22.72
CA LYS A 39 33.38 6.22 -22.86
C LYS A 39 32.74 5.91 -21.49
N GLU A 40 31.98 6.83 -20.93
CA GLU A 40 31.20 6.62 -19.71
C GLU A 40 29.71 6.48 -20.02
N LEU A 41 29.10 5.39 -19.57
CA LEU A 41 27.66 5.12 -19.71
C LEU A 41 26.82 6.22 -19.05
N ILE A 42 25.74 6.61 -19.73
CA ILE A 42 24.69 7.46 -19.16
C ILE A 42 23.49 6.56 -18.88
N ASP A 43 23.30 6.21 -17.61
CA ASP A 43 22.08 5.55 -17.15
C ASP A 43 21.00 6.60 -16.85
N ILE A 44 20.01 6.72 -17.74
CA ILE A 44 18.89 7.64 -17.55
C ILE A 44 18.04 7.23 -16.34
N SER A 45 17.89 5.93 -16.10
CA SER A 45 17.06 5.40 -15.01
C SER A 45 17.66 5.80 -13.66
N GLU A 46 18.98 5.61 -13.50
CA GLU A 46 19.69 6.01 -12.29
C GLU A 46 19.60 7.53 -12.06
N ASN A 47 19.75 8.32 -13.12
CA ASN A 47 19.60 9.78 -13.04
C ASN A 47 18.19 10.19 -12.63
N ILE A 48 17.15 9.60 -13.21
CA ILE A 48 15.74 9.87 -12.84
C ILE A 48 15.49 9.49 -11.38
N ILE A 49 15.95 8.31 -10.95
CA ILE A 49 15.81 7.86 -9.56
C ILE A 49 16.52 8.83 -8.62
N ARG A 50 17.72 9.30 -8.96
CA ARG A 50 18.45 10.31 -8.18
C ARG A 50 17.67 11.62 -8.07
N GLU A 51 17.08 12.10 -9.16
CA GLU A 51 16.27 13.32 -9.13
C GLU A 51 14.99 13.15 -8.30
N ILE A 52 14.34 11.98 -8.39
CA ILE A 52 13.18 11.64 -7.56
C ILE A 52 13.57 11.61 -6.08
N THR A 53 14.68 10.94 -5.74
CA THR A 53 15.08 10.68 -4.35
C THR A 53 15.64 11.89 -3.60
N ASN A 54 16.10 12.93 -4.31
CA ASN A 54 16.68 14.14 -3.71
C ASN A 54 15.80 15.39 -3.84
N ASN A 55 14.55 15.23 -4.28
CA ASN A 55 13.65 16.36 -4.52
C ASN A 55 12.34 16.17 -3.75
N ASP A 56 12.27 16.80 -2.57
CA ASP A 56 11.10 16.72 -1.68
C ASP A 56 9.78 17.04 -2.39
N LYS A 57 9.76 18.00 -3.33
CA LYS A 57 8.54 18.34 -4.08
C LYS A 57 8.07 17.22 -5.00
N ILE A 58 9.01 16.52 -5.62
CA ILE A 58 8.69 15.36 -6.47
C ILE A 58 8.22 14.21 -5.59
N ILE A 59 8.89 13.98 -4.46
CA ILE A 59 8.49 12.96 -3.49
C ILE A 59 7.08 13.23 -2.96
N ASP A 60 6.79 14.46 -2.53
CA ASP A 60 5.48 14.87 -2.04
C ASP A 60 4.40 14.71 -3.10
N LEU A 61 4.68 15.14 -4.35
CA LEU A 61 3.75 14.97 -5.45
C LEU A 61 3.49 13.48 -5.75
N ILE A 62 4.53 12.64 -5.74
CA ILE A 62 4.37 11.20 -5.90
C ILE A 62 3.49 10.68 -4.77
N ASN A 63 3.82 10.97 -3.51
CA ASN A 63 3.05 10.54 -2.35
C ASN A 63 1.59 10.99 -2.39
N GLU A 64 1.32 12.22 -2.83
CA GLU A 64 -0.04 12.74 -3.00
C GLU A 64 -0.78 11.99 -4.11
N LYS A 65 -0.14 11.76 -5.25
CA LYS A 65 -0.72 11.05 -6.40
C LYS A 65 -0.90 9.55 -6.16
N THR A 66 -0.05 8.96 -5.32
CA THR A 66 -0.12 7.54 -4.94
C THR A 66 -0.84 7.33 -3.61
N LYS A 67 -1.40 8.39 -3.01
CA LYS A 67 -2.12 8.30 -1.75
C LYS A 67 -3.28 7.34 -1.89
N VAL A 68 -3.27 6.30 -1.07
CA VAL A 68 -4.38 5.35 -0.98
C VAL A 68 -5.39 5.87 0.03
N VAL A 69 -6.63 6.02 -0.42
CA VAL A 69 -7.76 6.40 0.45
C VAL A 69 -8.52 5.12 0.81
N VAL A 70 -8.57 4.81 2.10
CA VAL A 70 -9.41 3.73 2.65
C VAL A 70 -10.81 4.31 2.85
N THR A 71 -11.82 3.65 2.30
CA THR A 71 -13.23 3.98 2.54
C THR A 71 -13.96 2.78 3.12
N THR A 72 -15.15 3.00 3.69
CA THR A 72 -15.99 1.98 4.34
C THR A 72 -16.38 0.78 3.46
N GLU A 73 -16.12 0.84 2.15
CA GLU A 73 -16.44 -0.23 1.19
C GLU A 73 -15.21 -0.84 0.51
N THR A 74 -14.00 -0.42 0.87
CA THR A 74 -12.77 -0.86 0.20
C THR A 74 -11.77 -1.38 1.23
N ASN A 75 -11.21 -2.57 0.99
CA ASN A 75 -10.08 -3.05 1.78
C ASN A 75 -8.84 -3.07 0.91
N VAL A 76 -7.98 -2.08 1.11
CA VAL A 76 -6.81 -1.85 0.27
C VAL A 76 -5.60 -2.61 0.84
N PRO A 77 -4.73 -3.16 -0.02
CA PRO A 77 -3.43 -3.66 0.40
C PRO A 77 -2.63 -2.57 1.10
N THR A 78 -1.94 -2.91 2.19
CA THR A 78 -1.06 -1.98 2.90
C THR A 78 0.31 -1.84 2.25
N GLY A 79 0.64 -2.73 1.31
CA GLY A 79 1.99 -2.91 0.75
C GLY A 79 2.83 -3.93 1.53
N GLU A 80 2.36 -4.40 2.68
CA GLU A 80 3.03 -5.45 3.46
C GLU A 80 2.60 -6.85 3.01
N VAL A 81 3.56 -7.79 3.10
CA VAL A 81 3.34 -9.22 2.85
C VAL A 81 3.90 -10.00 4.02
N ILE A 82 3.07 -10.82 4.67
CA ILE A 82 3.47 -11.65 5.81
C ILE A 82 3.36 -13.12 5.40
N ASN A 83 4.50 -13.82 5.37
CA ASN A 83 4.56 -15.22 4.97
C ASN A 83 3.91 -15.50 3.59
N GLY A 84 4.04 -14.56 2.66
CA GLY A 84 3.45 -14.63 1.32
C GLY A 84 1.97 -14.22 1.22
N TYR A 85 1.33 -13.83 2.33
CA TYR A 85 -0.04 -13.33 2.32
C TYR A 85 -0.06 -11.80 2.34
N THR A 86 -0.88 -11.20 1.48
CA THR A 86 -1.10 -9.75 1.44
C THR A 86 -1.75 -9.27 2.72
N VAL A 87 -1.26 -8.17 3.29
CA VAL A 87 -1.96 -7.47 4.37
C VAL A 87 -2.90 -6.43 3.76
N TYR A 88 -4.15 -6.46 4.20
CA TYR A 88 -5.22 -5.54 3.81
C TYR A 88 -5.64 -4.68 5.00
N LYS A 89 -6.10 -3.47 4.72
CA LYS A 89 -6.68 -2.54 5.69
C LYS A 89 -8.03 -2.03 5.24
N GLY A 90 -8.98 -1.95 6.17
CA GLY A 90 -10.35 -1.54 5.90
C GLY A 90 -11.02 -0.84 7.07
N THR A 91 -12.19 -0.27 6.82
CA THR A 91 -13.12 0.18 7.85
C THR A 91 -14.51 -0.39 7.59
N ALA A 92 -15.31 -0.56 8.64
CA ALA A 92 -16.69 -1.02 8.56
C ALA A 92 -17.54 -0.40 9.68
N GLU A 93 -18.82 -0.17 9.41
CA GLU A 93 -19.80 0.18 10.44
C GLU A 93 -20.42 -1.11 11.00
N ILE A 94 -20.49 -1.23 12.32
CA ILE A 94 -21.20 -2.31 13.02
C ILE A 94 -22.33 -1.72 13.86
N LEU A 95 -23.42 -2.47 13.98
CA LEU A 95 -24.52 -2.15 14.90
C LEU A 95 -24.51 -3.14 16.06
N VAL A 96 -24.37 -2.63 17.26
CA VAL A 96 -24.60 -3.39 18.49
C VAL A 96 -26.07 -3.21 18.86
N ASN A 97 -26.82 -4.32 18.93
CA ASN A 97 -28.23 -4.29 19.27
C ASN A 97 -28.64 -5.59 19.97
N HIS A 98 -28.72 -5.52 21.29
CA HIS A 98 -29.14 -6.62 22.15
C HIS A 98 -30.33 -6.22 23.04
N ALA A 99 -31.15 -7.18 23.46
CA ALA A 99 -32.35 -6.91 24.27
C ALA A 99 -32.02 -6.27 25.63
N ASP A 100 -30.87 -6.61 26.20
CA ASP A 100 -30.39 -6.11 27.50
C ASP A 100 -29.75 -4.71 27.42
N GLY A 101 -29.71 -4.10 26.23
CA GLY A 101 -29.16 -2.76 26.01
C GLY A 101 -27.64 -2.70 25.82
N TYR A 102 -26.96 -3.83 25.88
CA TYR A 102 -25.52 -3.97 25.61
C TYR A 102 -25.19 -5.37 25.08
N ASP A 103 -24.03 -5.50 24.44
CA ASP A 103 -23.51 -6.76 23.91
C ASP A 103 -21.99 -6.86 24.14
N SER A 104 -21.53 -8.02 24.59
CA SER A 104 -20.11 -8.29 24.85
C SER A 104 -19.49 -9.25 23.83
N GLU A 105 -20.31 -9.98 23.07
CA GLU A 105 -19.87 -11.01 22.13
C GLU A 105 -20.06 -10.59 20.67
N LEU A 106 -20.68 -9.42 20.44
CA LEU A 106 -21.19 -8.95 19.15
C LEU A 106 -22.24 -9.95 18.65
N ALA A 107 -23.50 -9.50 18.61
CA ALA A 107 -24.65 -10.35 18.32
C ALA A 107 -24.33 -11.31 17.18
N ALA A 108 -24.78 -12.56 17.30
CA ALA A 108 -24.41 -13.63 16.36
C ALA A 108 -24.63 -13.29 14.87
N ASN A 109 -25.39 -12.24 14.56
CA ASN A 109 -25.74 -11.78 13.22
C ASN A 109 -25.01 -10.49 12.77
N THR A 110 -24.16 -9.88 13.59
CA THR A 110 -23.38 -8.69 13.20
C THR A 110 -21.99 -9.12 12.74
N TYR A 111 -21.71 -8.92 11.47
CA TYR A 111 -20.46 -9.30 10.81
C TYR A 111 -19.77 -8.10 10.18
N VAL A 112 -18.45 -8.07 10.25
CA VAL A 112 -17.64 -7.20 9.41
C VAL A 112 -17.46 -7.89 8.06
N VAL A 113 -17.96 -7.24 7.01
CA VAL A 113 -17.75 -7.68 5.63
C VAL A 113 -16.44 -7.10 5.13
N THR A 114 -15.61 -7.94 4.53
CA THR A 114 -14.36 -7.58 3.89
C THR A 114 -14.48 -7.63 2.38
N LYS A 115 -13.68 -6.82 1.70
CA LYS A 115 -13.64 -6.72 0.25
C LYS A 115 -12.21 -6.43 -0.18
N PRO A 116 -11.35 -7.47 -0.28
CA PRO A 116 -9.98 -7.32 -0.74
C PRO A 116 -9.94 -6.60 -2.09
N MET A 117 -9.11 -5.57 -2.22
CA MET A 117 -8.96 -4.80 -3.46
C MET A 117 -7.59 -5.05 -4.09
N LYS A 118 -7.51 -4.86 -5.41
CA LYS A 118 -6.25 -4.79 -6.15
C LYS A 118 -6.25 -3.55 -7.03
N PHE A 119 -5.06 -2.97 -7.22
CA PHE A 119 -4.88 -1.88 -8.16
C PHE A 119 -4.64 -2.46 -9.55
N VAL A 120 -5.37 -1.97 -10.54
CA VAL A 120 -5.21 -2.35 -11.95
C VAL A 120 -5.01 -1.10 -12.77
N VAL A 121 -4.17 -1.18 -13.80
CA VAL A 121 -3.98 -0.11 -14.77
C VAL A 121 -4.71 -0.51 -16.04
N ASP A 122 -5.64 0.33 -16.47
CA ASP A 122 -6.33 0.17 -17.74
C ASP A 122 -5.36 0.46 -18.89
N ASP A 123 -5.17 -0.52 -19.78
CA ASP A 123 -4.16 -0.43 -20.83
C ASP A 123 -4.48 0.60 -21.90
N ALA A 124 -5.75 0.93 -22.12
CA ALA A 124 -6.19 1.87 -23.14
C ALA A 124 -6.07 3.32 -22.66
N THR A 125 -6.44 3.58 -21.42
CA THR A 125 -6.49 4.92 -20.82
C THR A 125 -5.25 5.26 -20.01
N LYS A 126 -4.43 4.25 -19.68
CA LYS A 126 -3.27 4.35 -18.77
C LYS A 126 -3.64 4.91 -17.39
N LYS A 127 -4.90 4.75 -16.99
CA LYS A 127 -5.42 5.16 -15.68
C LYS A 127 -5.50 3.96 -14.75
N GLY A 128 -5.05 4.16 -13.52
CA GLY A 128 -5.17 3.15 -12.48
C GLY A 128 -6.49 3.26 -11.71
N SER A 129 -7.04 2.12 -11.30
CA SER A 129 -8.23 2.05 -10.45
C SER A 129 -8.16 0.88 -9.47
N TRP A 130 -8.86 1.03 -8.34
CA TRP A 130 -9.05 -0.05 -7.38
C TRP A 130 -10.26 -0.89 -7.78
N VAL A 131 -10.04 -2.18 -7.96
CA VAL A 131 -11.10 -3.16 -8.24
C VAL A 131 -11.06 -4.28 -7.22
N GLU A 132 -12.19 -4.95 -7.00
CA GLU A 132 -12.25 -6.09 -6.10
C GLU A 132 -11.35 -7.23 -6.58
N ASN A 133 -10.51 -7.73 -5.68
CA ASN A 133 -9.71 -8.91 -5.89
C ASN A 133 -10.50 -10.18 -5.52
N LYS A 134 -11.42 -10.58 -6.40
CA LYS A 134 -12.29 -11.77 -6.18
C LYS A 134 -11.52 -13.10 -6.02
N ALA A 135 -10.24 -13.13 -6.36
CA ALA A 135 -9.38 -14.30 -6.21
C ALA A 135 -8.77 -14.43 -4.80
N ASP A 136 -8.82 -13.37 -3.99
CA ASP A 136 -8.39 -13.39 -2.61
C ASP A 136 -9.59 -13.21 -1.69
N LYS A 137 -9.47 -13.75 -0.47
CA LYS A 137 -10.52 -13.71 0.54
C LYS A 137 -9.96 -13.30 1.89
N PHE A 138 -10.84 -13.03 2.86
CA PHE A 138 -10.41 -12.93 4.25
C PHE A 138 -9.73 -14.23 4.71
N GLY A 139 -8.48 -14.13 5.16
CA GLY A 139 -7.74 -15.23 5.75
C GLY A 139 -7.72 -15.14 7.28
N ARG A 140 -7.14 -14.08 7.83
CA ARG A 140 -6.98 -13.93 9.28
C ARG A 140 -6.94 -12.47 9.73
N LEU A 141 -7.69 -12.12 10.76
CA LEU A 141 -7.62 -10.80 11.39
C LEU A 141 -6.26 -10.62 12.09
N LEU A 142 -5.62 -9.47 11.88
CA LEU A 142 -4.39 -9.08 12.56
C LEU A 142 -4.67 -8.07 13.67
N LYS A 143 -5.49 -7.06 13.37
CA LYS A 143 -5.85 -5.98 14.29
C LYS A 143 -7.27 -5.51 14.00
N ALA A 144 -7.95 -5.06 15.04
CA ALA A 144 -9.18 -4.30 14.94
C ALA A 144 -9.20 -3.25 16.05
N SER A 145 -9.68 -2.06 15.72
CA SER A 145 -9.96 -0.98 16.66
C SER A 145 -11.39 -0.54 16.48
N VAL A 146 -12.08 -0.31 17.59
CA VAL A 146 -13.49 0.09 17.64
C VAL A 146 -13.57 1.52 18.09
N LEU A 147 -14.27 2.34 17.31
CA LEU A 147 -14.43 3.77 17.53
C LEU A 147 -15.90 4.07 17.79
N ASP A 148 -16.14 5.03 18.67
CA ASP A 148 -17.48 5.62 18.85
C ASP A 148 -17.86 6.51 17.65
N LYS A 149 -19.10 7.02 17.66
CA LYS A 149 -19.61 7.93 16.63
C LYS A 149 -18.84 9.26 16.47
N ASN A 150 -18.00 9.62 17.45
CA ASN A 150 -17.17 10.82 17.41
C ASN A 150 -15.74 10.51 16.91
N GLY A 151 -15.45 9.25 16.58
CA GLY A 151 -14.13 8.78 16.20
C GLY A 151 -13.18 8.54 17.39
N GLN A 152 -13.69 8.53 18.63
CA GLN A 152 -12.89 8.16 19.80
C GLN A 152 -12.67 6.66 19.82
N VAL A 153 -11.40 6.24 19.91
CA VAL A 153 -11.04 4.83 20.08
C VAL A 153 -11.51 4.35 21.46
N LEU A 154 -12.41 3.37 21.46
CA LEU A 154 -12.93 2.70 22.66
C LEU A 154 -12.08 1.47 23.00
N PHE A 155 -11.76 0.66 21.98
CA PHE A 155 -11.00 -0.57 22.12
C PHE A 155 -10.01 -0.75 20.97
N THR A 156 -8.85 -1.31 21.27
CA THR A 156 -7.84 -1.71 20.27
C THR A 156 -7.54 -3.22 20.32
N THR A 157 -8.30 -3.95 21.13
CA THR A 157 -8.14 -5.39 21.34
C THR A 157 -9.47 -6.07 21.13
N VAL A 158 -9.41 -7.22 20.46
CA VAL A 158 -10.55 -8.07 20.18
C VAL A 158 -10.17 -9.51 20.47
N THR A 159 -11.15 -10.34 20.77
CA THR A 159 -11.00 -11.78 21.04
C THR A 159 -12.03 -12.58 20.25
N ASP A 160 -11.96 -13.91 20.29
CA ASP A 160 -12.92 -14.84 19.64
C ASP A 160 -13.26 -14.52 18.19
N VAL A 161 -12.22 -14.24 17.40
CA VAL A 161 -12.37 -13.98 15.97
C VAL A 161 -12.87 -15.24 15.27
N THR A 162 -14.02 -15.14 14.60
CA THR A 162 -14.60 -16.23 13.81
C THR A 162 -14.93 -15.75 12.40
N SER A 163 -14.82 -16.65 11.42
CA SER A 163 -15.08 -16.38 9.99
C SER A 163 -16.19 -17.33 9.52
N PRO A 164 -17.47 -16.97 9.70
CA PRO A 164 -18.58 -17.88 9.43
C PRO A 164 -18.92 -18.01 7.93
N GLY A 165 -18.31 -17.17 7.09
CA GLY A 165 -18.47 -17.21 5.65
C GLY A 165 -17.26 -16.61 4.93
N ASP A 166 -17.29 -16.69 3.60
CA ASP A 166 -16.31 -16.02 2.74
C ASP A 166 -16.37 -14.50 2.99
N ASN A 167 -15.20 -13.89 3.16
CA ASN A 167 -15.06 -12.44 3.31
C ASN A 167 -15.83 -11.84 4.48
N GLN A 168 -16.16 -12.61 5.50
CA GLN A 168 -16.83 -12.10 6.69
C GLN A 168 -16.13 -12.57 7.93
N PHE A 169 -15.96 -11.68 8.89
CA PHE A 169 -15.51 -12.05 10.22
C PHE A 169 -16.35 -11.35 11.28
N ARG A 170 -16.39 -11.95 12.46
CA ARG A 170 -16.84 -11.31 13.69
C ARG A 170 -15.80 -11.55 14.77
N PHE A 171 -15.90 -10.80 15.84
CA PHE A 171 -15.03 -10.88 16.99
C PHE A 171 -15.79 -10.36 18.19
N ALA A 172 -15.37 -10.76 19.38
CA ALA A 172 -15.84 -10.18 20.61
C ALA A 172 -14.88 -9.06 21.07
N PHE A 173 -15.39 -8.11 21.85
CA PHE A 173 -14.56 -7.04 22.40
C PHE A 173 -13.91 -7.55 23.67
N GLY A 174 -12.58 -7.56 23.74
CA GLY A 174 -11.95 -8.25 24.86
C GLY A 174 -10.49 -8.59 24.67
N VAL A 175 -9.97 -9.30 25.67
CA VAL A 175 -8.65 -9.91 25.66
C VAL A 175 -8.75 -11.30 26.29
N GLY A 176 -8.35 -12.33 25.53
CA GLY A 176 -8.47 -13.71 25.97
C GLY A 176 -9.93 -14.05 26.27
N ASN A 177 -10.21 -14.50 27.50
CA ASN A 177 -11.56 -14.88 27.93
C ASN A 177 -12.27 -13.75 28.72
N SER A 178 -11.78 -12.52 28.63
CA SER A 178 -12.40 -11.35 29.25
C SER A 178 -13.07 -10.49 28.19
N TYR A 179 -14.36 -10.24 28.37
CA TYR A 179 -15.19 -9.50 27.42
C TYR A 179 -15.55 -8.12 27.95
N TYR A 180 -15.60 -7.14 27.05
CA TYR A 180 -16.02 -5.78 27.34
C TYR A 180 -17.40 -5.53 26.73
N PRO A 181 -18.42 -5.20 27.55
CA PRO A 181 -19.74 -4.90 27.03
C PRO A 181 -19.73 -3.55 26.29
N LEU A 182 -20.35 -3.52 25.12
CA LEU A 182 -20.67 -2.31 24.38
C LEU A 182 -22.17 -2.04 24.44
N PRO A 183 -22.61 -0.83 24.80
CA PRO A 183 -24.01 -0.45 24.71
C PRO A 183 -24.58 -0.59 23.29
N ASN A 184 -25.90 -0.66 23.17
CA ASN A 184 -26.55 -0.60 21.87
C ASN A 184 -26.29 0.76 21.19
N ASP A 185 -25.47 0.76 20.15
CA ASP A 185 -25.20 1.90 19.29
C ASP A 185 -24.53 1.43 17.99
N LYS A 186 -24.25 2.38 17.10
CA LYS A 186 -23.41 2.20 15.93
C LYS A 186 -21.96 2.51 16.27
N TYR A 187 -21.05 1.69 15.75
CA TYR A 187 -19.61 1.85 15.95
C TYR A 187 -18.88 1.69 14.62
N GLU A 188 -17.72 2.34 14.50
CA GLU A 188 -16.80 2.10 13.39
C GLU A 188 -15.70 1.13 13.83
N VAL A 189 -15.40 0.17 12.97
CA VAL A 189 -14.30 -0.77 13.14
C VAL A 189 -13.24 -0.47 12.10
N VAL A 190 -12.03 -0.15 12.53
CA VAL A 190 -10.85 -0.06 11.67
C VAL A 190 -10.04 -1.32 11.85
N PHE A 191 -9.73 -2.03 10.76
CA PHE A 191 -9.12 -3.36 10.85
C PHE A 191 -8.02 -3.61 9.82
N GLU A 192 -7.12 -4.51 10.19
CA GLU A 192 -6.06 -5.06 9.34
C GLU A 192 -6.16 -6.59 9.34
N TYR A 193 -6.04 -7.21 8.17
CA TYR A 193 -6.17 -8.66 8.02
C TYR A 193 -5.26 -9.21 6.91
N LEU A 194 -4.96 -10.51 6.97
CA LEU A 194 -4.29 -11.25 5.91
C LEU A 194 -5.29 -11.77 4.90
N GLY A 195 -4.93 -11.68 3.62
CA GLY A 195 -5.55 -12.45 2.56
C GLY A 195 -5.45 -13.97 2.81
N ALA A 196 -6.32 -14.73 2.16
CA ALA A 196 -6.32 -16.20 2.20
C ALA A 196 -5.43 -16.80 1.11
N THR A 197 -5.12 -16.04 0.06
CA THR A 197 -4.30 -16.48 -1.07
C THR A 197 -2.86 -16.04 -0.90
N LYS A 198 -1.94 -17.00 -1.10
CA LYS A 198 -0.49 -16.73 -1.10
C LYS A 198 -0.10 -16.17 -2.47
N GLN A 199 0.68 -15.08 -2.48
CA GLN A 199 1.27 -14.51 -3.70
C GLN A 199 2.37 -15.43 -4.26
#